data_AF-A0A2T0MEW1-F1
#
_entry.id   AF-A0A2T0MEW1-F1
#
_cell.length_a   1.000
_cell.length_b   1.000
_cell.length_c   1.000
_cell.angle_alpha   90.00
_cell.angle_beta   90.00
_cell.angle_gamma   90.00
#
_symmetry.space_group_name_H-M   'P 1'
#
loop_
_entity.id
_entity.type
_entity.pdbx_description
1 polymer ?
#
loop_
_entity_poly.entity_id
_entity_poly.type
_entity_poly.pdbx_seq_one_letter_code
_entity_poly.pdbx_strand_id
1 'polypeptide(L)'
;MKYIKKIPYALFLILFTTCGTPNNNKEKSRTGSEKSTLYFLSDSSYYYVGKNGLGVGGYDVISYFTKGKAIEGKDSNSYEHEGVTYHFVSEQSRSLFISNPEKYLPQFGGYCAFGLRMETGKGVGSNKPGKYPSTPTSFKIINHKLYLFHDSPNFRAKERWEENELKFLRKADRTWKTIHPKKENEKITVLRQMAEFEDVEAIRLIWPTYDHKNGESVEEVTLAIIDTLVKDTKIIISCADDAIRDEAKNTLTDIYPNLTNLVFEVIPSIEIWVRDMGPIFVKTESGGHAIADFNFNSWGYADTLYAATKIEEKYDEGVAKMLSIPLISSPMISEGGNREVNGKGTLMVTEKVESGRNPTMSRADMEVEFERMLGIKNVIWLEEGLVEDTHTFLGPLNTAEKGNAYTVVTTNGHVDEFARFVNDSTILLAAVDSTELSDPLARENHHRLEKNFEILSGSRDHDGNLFTIKRLPLPSTILTTMNPGDYVYDYVKTLNYQDGSLFPEGNSITVVVPASYLNFIITNKVIVGQKYWRDGMPESIRLQDEKAKAILKEVFPERKVVMIDALPVNLGGGGLHCITMHQPKIKK
;
A
#
# COMPACT_ATOMS: atom_id res chain seq x y z
N MET A 1 36.30 -20.92 -3.75
CA MET A 1 35.84 -22.16 -4.40
C MET A 1 34.73 -22.79 -3.55
N LYS A 2 33.48 -22.41 -3.82
CA LYS A 2 32.21 -23.17 -3.64
C LYS A 2 31.06 -22.20 -3.91
N TYR A 3 30.72 -22.07 -5.20
CA TYR A 3 29.44 -21.52 -5.62
C TYR A 3 28.37 -22.57 -5.30
N ILE A 4 27.46 -22.27 -4.37
CA ILE A 4 26.18 -22.96 -4.28
C ILE A 4 25.19 -22.03 -4.96
N LYS A 5 24.71 -22.43 -6.13
CA LYS A 5 23.62 -21.78 -6.85
C LYS A 5 22.39 -21.74 -5.91
N LYS A 6 22.00 -20.54 -5.45
CA LYS A 6 20.66 -20.32 -4.90
C LYS A 6 19.68 -20.41 -6.09
N ILE A 7 18.70 -21.31 -5.98
CA ILE A 7 17.57 -21.41 -6.92
C ILE A 7 16.52 -20.41 -6.42
N PRO A 8 15.98 -19.51 -7.27
CA PRO A 8 14.93 -18.59 -6.84
C PRO A 8 13.62 -19.34 -6.57
N TYR A 9 12.94 -18.93 -5.49
CA TYR A 9 11.61 -19.39 -5.09
C TYR A 9 10.55 -18.87 -6.08
N ALA A 10 10.46 -19.47 -7.26
CA ALA A 10 9.35 -19.29 -8.18
C ALA A 10 9.10 -20.59 -8.94
N LEU A 11 8.47 -21.56 -8.27
CA LEU A 11 7.63 -22.59 -8.90
C LEU A 11 6.96 -23.43 -7.79
N PHE A 12 5.77 -23.01 -7.33
CA PHE A 12 4.87 -23.90 -6.60
C PHE A 12 3.60 -24.09 -7.43
N LEU A 13 3.67 -25.02 -8.37
CA LEU A 13 2.50 -25.67 -8.99
C LEU A 13 2.15 -26.89 -8.13
N ILE A 14 1.09 -26.79 -7.33
CA ILE A 14 0.54 -27.96 -6.60
C ILE A 14 -0.48 -28.66 -7.50
N LEU A 15 -0.05 -29.77 -8.09
CA LEU A 15 -0.93 -30.84 -8.57
C LEU A 15 -1.48 -31.60 -7.36
N PHE A 16 -2.80 -31.57 -7.16
CA PHE A 16 -3.48 -32.43 -6.20
C PHE A 16 -3.82 -33.78 -6.85
N THR A 17 -3.27 -34.87 -6.32
CA THR A 17 -3.89 -36.20 -6.40
C THR A 17 -3.86 -36.91 -5.04
N THR A 18 -5.09 -37.15 -4.56
CA THR A 18 -5.60 -38.29 -3.78
C THR A 18 -5.10 -38.59 -2.37
N CYS A 19 -6.01 -38.32 -1.42
CA CYS A 19 -6.45 -39.18 -0.30
C CYS A 19 -5.46 -40.18 0.30
N GLY A 20 -5.01 -39.87 1.52
CA GLY A 20 -4.62 -40.85 2.54
C GLY A 20 -5.18 -40.40 3.89
N THR A 21 -6.13 -41.16 4.44
CA THR A 21 -6.62 -41.02 5.81
C THR A 21 -5.54 -41.43 6.82
N PRO A 22 -5.53 -40.85 8.03
CA PRO A 22 -5.12 -41.62 9.19
C PRO A 22 -6.09 -41.58 10.36
N ASN A 23 -6.09 -42.72 11.04
CA ASN A 23 -6.85 -43.14 12.19
C ASN A 23 -6.70 -42.26 13.44
N ASN A 24 -7.79 -42.27 14.20
CA ASN A 24 -7.88 -42.06 15.64
C ASN A 24 -6.65 -42.51 16.44
N ASN A 25 -6.20 -41.67 17.37
CA ASN A 25 -6.00 -42.13 18.75
C ASN A 25 -6.08 -40.97 19.76
N LYS A 26 -6.83 -41.24 20.82
CA LYS A 26 -7.02 -40.40 22.00
C LYS A 26 -5.80 -40.50 22.90
N GLU A 27 -5.36 -39.39 23.47
CA GLU A 27 -4.70 -39.41 24.78
C GLU A 27 -4.97 -38.11 25.56
N LYS A 28 -5.43 -38.28 26.79
CA LYS A 28 -5.66 -37.24 27.80
C LYS A 28 -4.38 -37.08 28.60
N SER A 29 -3.92 -35.85 28.84
CA SER A 29 -3.32 -35.50 30.13
C SER A 29 -3.52 -34.02 30.44
N ARG A 30 -3.91 -33.76 31.70
CA ARG A 30 -4.00 -32.44 32.32
C ARG A 30 -2.66 -32.14 33.00
N THR A 31 -2.15 -30.93 32.86
CA THR A 31 -1.52 -30.15 33.96
C THR A 31 -1.54 -28.68 33.56
N GLY A 32 -1.89 -27.81 34.51
CA GLY A 32 -2.06 -26.37 34.29
C GLY A 32 -0.78 -25.57 34.48
N SER A 33 -0.72 -24.41 33.84
CA SER A 33 -0.05 -23.22 34.35
C SER A 33 -0.68 -21.98 33.73
N GLU A 34 -0.79 -20.95 34.56
CA GLU A 34 -1.51 -19.71 34.32
C GLU A 34 -1.02 -18.96 33.08
N LYS A 35 -1.93 -18.70 32.14
CA LYS A 35 -1.80 -17.59 31.20
C LYS A 35 -2.92 -16.60 31.51
N SER A 36 -2.52 -15.44 32.03
CA SER A 36 -3.32 -14.24 32.07
C SER A 36 -3.57 -13.75 30.64
N THR A 37 -4.52 -14.39 29.96
CA THR A 37 -5.09 -13.88 28.71
C THR A 37 -6.24 -12.96 29.11
N LEU A 38 -6.11 -11.68 28.82
CA LEU A 38 -7.24 -10.75 28.82
C LEU A 38 -8.23 -11.25 27.76
N TYR A 39 -9.14 -12.13 28.14
CA TYR A 39 -10.30 -12.44 27.32
C TYR A 39 -11.16 -11.18 27.29
N PHE A 40 -11.20 -10.52 26.14
CA PHE A 40 -12.39 -9.74 25.80
C PHE A 40 -13.55 -10.74 25.83
N LEU A 41 -14.32 -10.73 26.91
CA LEU A 41 -15.63 -11.35 26.93
C LEU A 41 -16.41 -10.67 25.80
N SER A 42 -16.64 -11.40 24.70
CA SER A 42 -17.58 -10.95 23.68
C SER A 42 -18.89 -10.65 24.42
N ASP A 43 -19.40 -9.43 24.24
CA ASP A 43 -20.74 -9.12 24.71
C ASP A 43 -21.67 -10.01 23.88
N SER A 44 -22.02 -11.19 24.40
CA SER A 44 -22.83 -12.22 23.74
C SER A 44 -24.23 -11.74 23.32
N SER A 45 -24.51 -10.45 23.54
CA SER A 45 -25.70 -9.74 23.13
C SER A 45 -25.54 -8.95 21.83
N TYR A 46 -24.35 -8.80 21.24
CA TYR A 46 -24.15 -8.06 19.99
C TYR A 46 -24.69 -8.79 18.77
N TYR A 47 -24.34 -10.07 18.62
CA TYR A 47 -24.80 -10.88 17.50
C TYR A 47 -25.95 -11.80 17.91
N TYR A 48 -26.99 -11.87 17.08
CA TYR A 48 -28.00 -12.91 17.17
C TYR A 48 -27.44 -14.21 16.61
N VAL A 49 -27.25 -15.17 17.51
CA VAL A 49 -26.88 -16.54 17.17
C VAL A 49 -28.15 -17.37 17.11
N GLY A 50 -28.33 -18.11 16.00
CA GLY A 50 -29.47 -19.00 15.83
C GLY A 50 -29.50 -20.12 16.87
N LYS A 51 -30.62 -20.86 16.98
CA LYS A 51 -30.72 -22.01 17.90
C LYS A 51 -29.66 -23.10 17.65
N ASN A 52 -29.08 -23.12 16.45
CA ASN A 52 -28.02 -24.01 16.03
C ASN A 52 -26.60 -23.52 16.40
N GLY A 53 -26.46 -22.39 17.11
CA GLY A 53 -25.16 -21.84 17.47
C GLY A 53 -24.46 -21.07 16.34
N LEU A 54 -25.14 -20.84 15.21
CA LEU A 54 -24.55 -20.22 14.02
C LEU A 54 -25.04 -18.79 13.79
N GLY A 55 -24.15 -17.94 13.29
CA GLY A 55 -24.48 -16.61 12.80
C GLY A 55 -25.48 -16.68 11.65
N VAL A 56 -26.52 -15.85 11.70
CA VAL A 56 -27.62 -15.82 10.71
C VAL A 56 -28.23 -17.22 10.46
N GLY A 57 -28.18 -18.10 11.46
CA GLY A 57 -28.69 -19.46 11.37
C GLY A 57 -27.91 -20.39 10.42
N GLY A 58 -26.69 -20.03 10.01
CA GLY A 58 -25.87 -20.82 9.07
C GLY A 58 -26.05 -20.45 7.60
N TYR A 59 -26.75 -19.35 7.31
CA TYR A 59 -26.87 -18.81 5.96
C TYR A 59 -25.64 -17.98 5.59
N ASP A 60 -25.19 -18.13 4.34
CA ASP A 60 -24.05 -17.41 3.77
C ASP A 60 -24.37 -15.92 3.63
N VAL A 61 -23.74 -15.10 4.47
CA VAL A 61 -23.92 -13.63 4.47
C VAL A 61 -23.50 -12.98 3.15
N ILE A 62 -22.62 -13.60 2.35
CA ILE A 62 -22.19 -13.10 1.03
C ILE A 62 -23.30 -13.27 -0.01
N SER A 63 -24.07 -14.36 0.09
CA SER A 63 -25.09 -14.71 -0.90
C SER A 63 -26.24 -13.70 -0.96
N TYR A 64 -26.50 -12.98 0.13
CA TYR A 64 -27.45 -11.87 0.16
C TYR A 64 -27.08 -10.73 -0.79
N PHE A 65 -25.78 -10.43 -0.92
CA PHE A 65 -25.28 -9.33 -1.75
C PHE A 65 -24.96 -9.76 -3.18
N THR A 66 -24.35 -10.94 -3.33
CA THR A 66 -23.87 -11.40 -4.64
C THR A 66 -24.94 -12.09 -5.47
N LYS A 67 -25.89 -12.77 -4.80
CA LYS A 67 -26.94 -13.55 -5.47
C LYS A 67 -28.33 -13.00 -5.22
N GLY A 68 -28.49 -12.09 -4.26
CA GLY A 68 -29.80 -11.56 -3.86
C GLY A 68 -30.70 -12.61 -3.23
N LYS A 69 -30.14 -13.66 -2.60
CA LYS A 69 -30.90 -14.76 -1.98
C LYS A 69 -30.22 -15.25 -0.70
N ALA A 70 -31.02 -15.71 0.25
CA ALA A 70 -30.53 -16.46 1.40
C ALA A 70 -30.19 -17.88 0.96
N ILE A 71 -28.93 -18.30 1.12
CA ILE A 71 -28.44 -19.64 0.77
C ILE A 71 -27.74 -20.22 1.98
N GLU A 72 -28.07 -21.45 2.36
CA GLU A 72 -27.39 -22.14 3.47
C GLU A 72 -25.93 -22.44 3.13
N GLY A 73 -25.04 -22.09 4.05
CA GLY A 73 -23.63 -22.40 3.95
C GLY A 73 -23.31 -23.84 4.36
N LYS A 74 -22.07 -24.26 4.14
CA LYS A 74 -21.57 -25.59 4.51
C LYS A 74 -20.62 -25.46 5.69
N ASP A 75 -20.71 -26.39 6.63
CA ASP A 75 -19.81 -26.49 7.79
C ASP A 75 -18.33 -26.60 7.38
N SER A 76 -18.07 -27.32 6.26
CA SER A 76 -16.73 -27.42 5.64
C SER A 76 -16.15 -26.07 5.20
N ASN A 77 -16.99 -25.04 5.08
CA ASN A 77 -16.62 -23.68 4.71
C ASN A 77 -17.08 -22.74 5.82
N SER A 78 -16.57 -22.92 7.04
CA SER A 78 -16.88 -22.07 8.19
C SER A 78 -15.74 -21.10 8.52
N TYR A 79 -16.07 -20.02 9.21
CA TYR A 79 -15.13 -19.07 9.80
C TYR A 79 -15.72 -18.46 11.07
N GLU A 80 -14.89 -18.30 12.11
CA GLU A 80 -15.28 -17.64 13.36
C GLU A 80 -14.89 -16.17 13.32
N HIS A 81 -15.84 -15.28 13.59
CA HIS A 81 -15.63 -13.83 13.66
C HIS A 81 -16.31 -13.29 14.91
N GLU A 82 -15.55 -12.57 15.75
CA GLU A 82 -16.03 -11.99 17.01
C GLU A 82 -16.76 -13.01 17.93
N GLY A 83 -16.27 -14.25 17.93
CA GLY A 83 -16.83 -15.36 18.73
C GLY A 83 -18.12 -15.97 18.17
N VAL A 84 -18.48 -15.69 16.90
CA VAL A 84 -19.63 -16.29 16.20
C VAL A 84 -19.15 -17.05 14.97
N THR A 85 -19.61 -18.29 14.83
CA THR A 85 -19.32 -19.13 13.65
C THR A 85 -20.29 -18.83 12.50
N TYR A 86 -19.76 -18.50 11.32
CA TYR A 86 -20.50 -18.30 10.08
C TYR A 86 -20.18 -19.42 9.09
N HIS A 87 -21.18 -19.84 8.31
CA HIS A 87 -21.03 -20.84 7.25
C HIS A 87 -21.17 -20.19 5.88
N PHE A 88 -20.40 -20.66 4.91
CA PHE A 88 -20.35 -20.11 3.56
C PHE A 88 -20.68 -21.17 2.50
N VAL A 89 -21.29 -20.75 1.39
CA VAL A 89 -21.67 -21.69 0.30
C VAL A 89 -20.44 -22.24 -0.42
N SER A 90 -19.34 -21.50 -0.43
CA SER A 90 -18.06 -21.83 -1.07
C SER A 90 -16.88 -21.20 -0.31
N GLU A 91 -15.68 -21.69 -0.60
CA GLU A 91 -14.43 -21.10 -0.13
C GLU A 91 -14.25 -19.64 -0.60
N GLN A 92 -14.75 -19.32 -1.80
CA GLN A 92 -14.76 -17.95 -2.32
C GLN A 92 -15.63 -17.02 -1.45
N SER A 93 -16.85 -17.44 -1.09
CA SER A 93 -17.70 -16.67 -0.16
C SER A 93 -17.00 -16.50 1.20
N ARG A 94 -16.39 -17.56 1.73
CA ARG A 94 -15.63 -17.47 2.98
C ARG A 94 -14.49 -16.45 2.88
N SER A 95 -13.74 -16.49 1.77
CA SER A 95 -12.61 -15.59 1.54
C SER A 95 -13.04 -14.13 1.40
N LEU A 96 -14.16 -13.87 0.71
CA LEU A 96 -14.77 -12.53 0.62
C LEU A 96 -15.22 -12.01 1.99
N PHE A 97 -15.73 -12.90 2.85
CA PHE A 97 -16.10 -12.51 4.21
C PHE A 97 -14.86 -12.19 5.04
N ILE A 98 -13.81 -13.02 4.98
CA ILE A 98 -12.56 -12.80 5.72
C ILE A 98 -11.90 -11.47 5.34
N SER A 99 -11.93 -11.09 4.06
CA SER A 99 -11.30 -9.84 3.62
C SER A 99 -12.03 -8.58 4.08
N ASN A 100 -13.34 -8.64 4.33
CA ASN A 100 -14.09 -7.50 4.85
C ASN A 100 -15.39 -7.93 5.56
N PRO A 101 -15.33 -8.43 6.81
CA PRO A 101 -16.51 -8.93 7.52
C PRO A 101 -17.61 -7.87 7.68
N GLU A 102 -17.23 -6.64 8.01
CA GLU A 102 -18.14 -5.51 8.29
C GLU A 102 -19.03 -5.16 7.09
N LYS A 103 -18.54 -5.37 5.86
CA LYS A 103 -19.33 -5.16 4.63
C LYS A 103 -20.51 -6.13 4.52
N TYR A 104 -20.38 -7.33 5.04
CA TYR A 104 -21.32 -8.42 4.80
C TYR A 104 -22.17 -8.78 6.03
N LEU A 105 -21.74 -8.39 7.23
CA LEU A 105 -22.51 -8.61 8.44
C LEU A 105 -23.86 -7.87 8.41
N PRO A 106 -24.92 -8.44 9.00
CA PRO A 106 -26.19 -7.74 9.14
C PRO A 106 -26.03 -6.46 9.98
N GLN A 107 -26.64 -5.36 9.54
CA GLN A 107 -26.57 -4.04 10.18
C GLN A 107 -26.91 -4.06 11.67
N PHE A 108 -27.78 -4.97 12.09
CA PHE A 108 -28.21 -5.13 13.48
C PHE A 108 -27.83 -6.48 14.08
N GLY A 109 -26.61 -6.96 13.77
CA GLY A 109 -26.03 -8.15 14.37
C GLY A 109 -26.81 -9.45 14.11
N GLY A 110 -27.77 -9.46 13.19
CA GLY A 110 -28.64 -10.59 12.91
C GLY A 110 -30.01 -10.55 13.62
N TYR A 111 -30.32 -9.49 14.36
CA TYR A 111 -31.67 -9.28 14.92
C TYR A 111 -32.63 -8.70 13.88
N CYS A 112 -33.93 -8.86 14.14
CA CYS A 112 -35.00 -8.30 13.31
C CYS A 112 -34.98 -6.75 13.33
N ALA A 113 -34.76 -6.15 12.17
CA ALA A 113 -34.74 -4.69 11.97
C ALA A 113 -36.07 -4.03 12.38
N PHE A 114 -37.21 -4.64 12.02
CA PHE A 114 -38.51 -4.15 12.43
C PHE A 114 -38.66 -4.18 13.96
N GLY A 115 -38.13 -5.21 14.62
CA GLY A 115 -38.11 -5.31 16.08
C GLY A 115 -37.49 -4.09 16.75
N LEU A 116 -36.36 -3.64 16.22
CA LEU A 116 -35.57 -2.52 16.74
C LEU A 116 -36.24 -1.15 16.58
N ARG A 117 -37.30 -1.03 15.78
CA ARG A 117 -38.11 0.19 15.71
C ARG A 117 -38.78 0.54 17.06
N MET A 118 -38.92 -0.45 17.95
CA MET A 118 -39.56 -0.28 19.25
C MET A 118 -38.59 0.38 20.23
N GLU A 119 -38.84 1.64 20.55
CA GLU A 119 -38.04 2.45 21.47
C GLU A 119 -38.23 2.02 22.95
N THR A 120 -39.29 1.25 23.26
CA THR A 120 -39.58 0.67 24.59
C THR A 120 -40.17 -0.76 24.45
N GLY A 121 -39.86 -1.68 25.37
CA GLY A 121 -40.38 -3.06 25.39
C GLY A 121 -39.37 -4.14 25.81
N LYS A 122 -39.82 -5.40 25.98
CA LYS A 122 -38.94 -6.58 26.25
C LYS A 122 -38.72 -7.39 24.96
N GLY A 123 -37.47 -7.49 24.51
CA GLY A 123 -37.06 -8.42 23.45
C GLY A 123 -37.01 -9.88 23.94
N VAL A 124 -36.85 -10.84 23.01
CA VAL A 124 -36.67 -12.25 23.37
C VAL A 124 -35.25 -12.47 23.88
N GLY A 125 -35.11 -12.99 25.10
CA GLY A 125 -33.80 -13.33 25.68
C GLY A 125 -33.02 -12.16 26.30
N SER A 126 -33.59 -10.95 26.37
CA SER A 126 -33.00 -9.84 27.14
C SER A 126 -34.05 -8.85 27.64
N ASN A 127 -33.79 -8.19 28.78
CA ASN A 127 -34.61 -7.08 29.28
C ASN A 127 -34.42 -5.77 28.49
N LYS A 128 -33.84 -5.83 27.27
CA LYS A 128 -33.56 -4.66 26.42
C LYS A 128 -34.60 -4.57 25.28
N PRO A 129 -35.04 -3.35 24.91
CA PRO A 129 -36.01 -3.15 23.84
C PRO A 129 -35.48 -3.59 22.47
N GLY A 130 -36.37 -4.13 21.65
CA GLY A 130 -36.18 -4.25 20.20
C GLY A 130 -35.41 -5.45 19.66
N LYS A 131 -34.78 -6.29 20.50
CA LYS A 131 -34.09 -7.51 20.04
C LYS A 131 -35.07 -8.67 19.84
N TYR A 132 -35.42 -8.94 18.58
CA TYR A 132 -36.22 -10.10 18.18
C TYR A 132 -35.45 -10.98 17.19
N PRO A 133 -35.62 -12.31 17.23
CA PRO A 133 -35.06 -13.23 16.24
C PRO A 133 -35.46 -12.84 14.82
N SER A 134 -34.54 -12.92 13.86
CA SER A 134 -34.87 -12.79 12.44
C SER A 134 -35.12 -14.14 11.78
N THR A 135 -35.78 -14.11 10.62
CA THR A 135 -35.91 -15.22 9.69
C THR A 135 -34.90 -14.99 8.55
N PRO A 136 -33.86 -15.83 8.38
CA PRO A 136 -32.78 -15.57 7.40
C PRO A 136 -33.26 -15.37 5.96
N THR A 137 -34.39 -15.97 5.57
CA THR A 137 -34.99 -15.82 4.24
C THR A 137 -35.78 -14.52 4.05
N SER A 138 -36.06 -13.78 5.13
CA SER A 138 -36.75 -12.48 5.09
C SER A 138 -35.74 -11.35 5.32
N PHE A 139 -35.31 -10.72 4.23
CA PHE A 139 -34.25 -9.71 4.26
C PHE A 139 -34.47 -8.58 3.25
N LYS A 140 -33.68 -7.51 3.41
CA LYS A 140 -33.55 -6.41 2.45
C LYS A 140 -32.11 -5.88 2.48
N ILE A 141 -31.60 -5.47 1.32
CA ILE A 141 -30.37 -4.68 1.22
C ILE A 141 -30.78 -3.21 1.07
N ILE A 142 -30.31 -2.35 1.97
CA ILE A 142 -30.57 -0.90 1.93
C ILE A 142 -29.22 -0.21 2.10
N ASN A 143 -28.84 0.67 1.16
CA ASN A 143 -27.55 1.37 1.16
C ASN A 143 -26.36 0.41 1.41
N HIS A 144 -26.30 -0.67 0.65
CA HIS A 144 -25.27 -1.72 0.75
C HIS A 144 -25.15 -2.41 2.13
N LYS A 145 -26.21 -2.39 2.94
CA LYS A 145 -26.27 -3.08 4.23
C LYS A 145 -27.38 -4.11 4.29
N LEU A 146 -27.12 -5.22 4.97
CA LEU A 146 -28.07 -6.33 5.14
C LEU A 146 -28.98 -6.10 6.35
N TYR A 147 -30.29 -6.10 6.12
CA TYR A 147 -31.33 -6.04 7.15
C TYR A 147 -32.13 -7.33 7.13
N LEU A 148 -32.29 -7.96 8.30
CA LEU A 148 -33.08 -9.19 8.46
C LEU A 148 -34.39 -8.88 9.18
N PHE A 149 -35.43 -9.66 8.89
CA PHE A 149 -36.79 -9.45 9.40
C PHE A 149 -37.36 -10.73 10.01
N HIS A 150 -38.22 -10.57 11.02
CA HIS A 150 -38.94 -11.67 11.63
C HIS A 150 -40.24 -11.94 10.88
N ASP A 151 -40.35 -13.09 10.26
CA ASP A 151 -41.60 -13.53 9.65
C ASP A 151 -42.10 -14.83 10.29
N SER A 152 -43.40 -14.84 10.61
CA SER A 152 -44.16 -15.99 11.10
C SER A 152 -45.52 -16.05 10.38
N PRO A 153 -46.28 -17.16 10.47
CA PRO A 153 -47.57 -17.29 9.79
C PRO A 153 -48.55 -16.14 10.05
N ASN A 154 -48.50 -15.54 11.25
CA ASN A 154 -49.43 -14.48 11.67
C ASN A 154 -48.81 -13.07 11.66
N PHE A 155 -47.55 -12.93 11.26
CA PHE A 155 -46.84 -11.66 11.32
C PHE A 155 -45.71 -11.58 10.30
N ARG A 156 -45.79 -10.60 9.40
CA ARG A 156 -44.77 -10.30 8.38
C ARG A 156 -44.10 -8.97 8.72
N ALA A 157 -42.90 -9.02 9.27
CA ALA A 157 -42.17 -7.82 9.69
C ALA A 157 -41.68 -7.01 8.51
N LYS A 158 -41.25 -7.67 7.43
CA LYS A 158 -40.72 -7.00 6.23
C LYS A 158 -41.80 -6.18 5.51
N GLU A 159 -42.98 -6.75 5.30
CA GLU A 159 -44.10 -6.04 4.66
C GLU A 159 -44.49 -4.78 5.44
N ARG A 160 -44.62 -4.89 6.77
CA ARG A 160 -44.90 -3.75 7.64
C ARG A 160 -43.77 -2.73 7.67
N TRP A 161 -42.52 -3.18 7.53
CA TRP A 161 -41.37 -2.29 7.44
C TRP A 161 -41.46 -1.42 6.18
N GLU A 162 -41.83 -2.03 5.05
CA GLU A 162 -41.90 -1.37 3.74
C GLU A 162 -42.95 -0.26 3.69
N GLU A 163 -44.01 -0.32 4.52
CA GLU A 163 -45.01 0.75 4.65
C GLU A 163 -44.43 2.09 5.12
N ASN A 164 -43.36 2.08 5.93
CA ASN A 164 -42.76 3.29 6.54
C ASN A 164 -41.23 3.16 6.69
N GLU A 165 -40.55 2.63 5.68
CA GLU A 165 -39.14 2.20 5.73
C GLU A 165 -38.19 3.26 6.30
N LEU A 166 -38.21 4.49 5.78
CA LEU A 166 -37.31 5.56 6.23
C LEU A 166 -37.50 5.90 7.72
N LYS A 167 -38.75 5.88 8.19
CA LYS A 167 -39.09 6.16 9.59
C LYS A 167 -38.60 5.03 10.49
N PHE A 168 -38.82 3.78 10.09
CA PHE A 168 -38.39 2.62 10.88
C PHE A 168 -36.89 2.41 10.87
N LEU A 169 -36.21 2.75 9.77
CA LEU A 169 -34.75 2.76 9.68
C LEU A 169 -34.14 3.70 10.72
N ARG A 170 -34.58 4.96 10.75
CA ARG A 170 -34.12 5.96 11.74
C ARG A 170 -34.35 5.51 13.18
N LYS A 171 -35.50 4.88 13.46
CA LYS A 171 -35.82 4.37 14.80
C LYS A 171 -34.95 3.16 15.16
N ALA A 172 -34.81 2.19 14.26
CA ALA A 172 -34.01 1.01 14.47
C ALA A 172 -32.53 1.35 14.70
N ASP A 173 -31.96 2.26 13.90
CA ASP A 173 -30.58 2.76 14.10
C ASP A 173 -30.40 3.45 15.45
N ARG A 174 -31.36 4.30 15.85
CA ARG A 174 -31.32 4.97 17.16
C ARG A 174 -31.36 3.94 18.30
N THR A 175 -32.31 3.01 18.26
CA THR A 175 -32.44 1.96 19.28
C THR A 175 -31.18 1.10 19.34
N TRP A 176 -30.62 0.71 18.19
CA TRP A 176 -29.38 -0.08 18.10
C TRP A 176 -28.22 0.65 18.78
N LYS A 177 -28.01 1.93 18.47
CA LYS A 177 -26.99 2.78 19.13
C LYS A 177 -27.21 2.89 20.65
N THR A 178 -28.45 2.93 21.11
CA THR A 178 -28.78 3.01 22.55
C THR A 178 -28.51 1.70 23.28
N ILE A 179 -28.86 0.55 22.70
CA ILE A 179 -28.73 -0.76 23.37
C ILE A 179 -27.34 -1.40 23.22
N HIS A 180 -26.62 -0.96 22.18
CA HIS A 180 -25.23 -1.22 21.89
C HIS A 180 -24.53 0.12 21.65
N PRO A 181 -24.28 0.90 22.71
CA PRO A 181 -23.34 1.99 22.59
C PRO A 181 -22.04 1.34 22.13
N LYS A 182 -21.64 1.56 20.88
CA LYS A 182 -20.27 1.28 20.50
C LYS A 182 -19.44 2.01 21.56
N LYS A 183 -18.47 1.33 22.20
CA LYS A 183 -17.24 2.05 22.48
C LYS A 183 -16.85 2.51 21.09
N GLU A 184 -17.14 3.77 20.76
CA GLU A 184 -16.48 4.38 19.62
C GLU A 184 -15.01 4.14 19.92
N ASN A 185 -14.35 3.25 19.18
CA ASN A 185 -12.97 3.52 18.86
C ASN A 185 -13.04 4.95 18.34
N GLU A 186 -12.53 5.91 19.12
CA GLU A 186 -12.62 7.33 18.80
C GLU A 186 -12.39 7.45 17.31
N LYS A 187 -13.38 7.96 16.58
CA LYS A 187 -13.26 8.09 15.13
C LYS A 187 -11.99 8.89 14.90
N ILE A 188 -10.95 8.23 14.37
CA ILE A 188 -9.66 8.86 14.19
C ILE A 188 -9.84 9.84 13.03
N THR A 189 -9.80 11.12 13.36
CA THR A 189 -9.77 12.18 12.35
C THR A 189 -8.31 12.56 12.12
N VAL A 190 -7.91 12.50 10.86
CA VAL A 190 -6.58 12.92 10.43
C VAL A 190 -6.54 14.43 10.37
N LEU A 191 -5.54 15.01 11.05
CA LEU A 191 -5.24 16.44 10.96
C LEU A 191 -4.40 16.73 9.71
N ARG A 192 -3.33 15.96 9.51
CA ARG A 192 -2.42 16.06 8.35
C ARG A 192 -1.42 14.90 8.30
N GLN A 193 -0.92 14.61 7.10
CA GLN A 193 0.35 13.92 6.88
C GLN A 193 1.54 14.88 7.16
N MET A 194 2.64 14.32 7.65
CA MET A 194 3.91 15.06 7.78
C MET A 194 4.67 15.05 6.45
N ALA A 195 5.36 16.15 6.15
CA ALA A 195 6.24 16.19 4.98
C ALA A 195 7.59 15.54 5.26
N GLU A 196 8.23 15.03 4.22
CA GLU A 196 9.53 14.36 4.32
C GLU A 196 10.67 15.30 4.77
N PHE A 197 10.52 16.61 4.56
CA PHE A 197 11.49 17.61 5.02
C PHE A 197 11.32 18.04 6.48
N GLU A 198 10.28 17.57 7.18
CA GLU A 198 10.13 17.72 8.64
C GLU A 198 11.10 16.80 9.40
N ASP A 199 11.12 16.90 10.74
CA ASP A 199 12.01 16.09 11.59
C ASP A 199 11.76 14.58 11.46
N VAL A 200 12.75 13.87 10.92
CA VAL A 200 12.79 12.42 10.76
C VAL A 200 13.42 11.77 11.98
N GLU A 201 12.75 10.80 12.60
CA GLU A 201 13.33 9.98 13.67
C GLU A 201 14.14 8.80 13.12
N ALA A 202 13.62 8.15 12.08
CA ALA A 202 14.27 6.99 11.49
C ALA A 202 14.04 6.90 9.98
N ILE A 203 14.97 6.24 9.28
CA ILE A 203 14.80 5.79 7.91
C ILE A 203 14.66 4.28 7.91
N ARG A 204 13.66 3.79 7.19
CA ARG A 204 13.36 2.38 7.04
C ARG A 204 13.81 1.89 5.66
N LEU A 205 14.46 0.74 5.64
CA LEU A 205 14.90 -0.02 4.47
C LEU A 205 14.39 -1.46 4.62
N ILE A 206 14.04 -2.11 3.52
CA ILE A 206 13.88 -3.57 3.49
C ILE A 206 15.21 -4.18 3.07
N TRP A 207 15.68 -5.19 3.81
CA TRP A 207 16.94 -5.85 3.48
C TRP A 207 16.82 -6.59 2.14
N PRO A 208 17.67 -6.29 1.14
CA PRO A 208 17.57 -6.92 -0.17
C PRO A 208 17.97 -8.39 -0.11
N THR A 209 17.32 -9.22 -0.94
CA THR A 209 17.59 -10.68 -1.01
C THR A 209 17.98 -11.16 -2.41
N TYR A 210 17.91 -10.27 -3.41
CA TYR A 210 18.29 -10.52 -4.79
C TYR A 210 18.74 -9.21 -5.44
N ASP A 211 19.45 -9.35 -6.56
CA ASP A 211 19.80 -8.24 -7.45
C ASP A 211 18.88 -8.26 -8.68
N HIS A 212 18.57 -7.07 -9.21
CA HIS A 212 17.73 -6.92 -10.40
C HIS A 212 18.45 -7.39 -11.68
N LYS A 213 19.77 -7.21 -11.71
CA LYS A 213 20.68 -7.56 -12.79
C LYS A 213 21.94 -8.19 -12.22
N ASN A 214 22.40 -9.29 -12.80
CA ASN A 214 23.60 -9.98 -12.32
C ASN A 214 24.82 -9.05 -12.39
N GLY A 215 25.51 -8.89 -11.26
CA GLY A 215 26.69 -8.02 -11.14
C GLY A 215 26.39 -6.57 -10.77
N GLU A 216 25.13 -6.20 -10.55
CA GLU A 216 24.72 -4.88 -10.06
C GLU A 216 24.09 -5.04 -8.67
N SER A 217 24.88 -4.86 -7.62
CA SER A 217 24.47 -5.20 -6.25
C SER A 217 23.53 -4.17 -5.62
N VAL A 218 22.31 -4.59 -5.29
CA VAL A 218 21.35 -3.79 -4.51
C VAL A 218 21.77 -3.69 -3.04
N GLU A 219 22.43 -4.73 -2.53
CA GLU A 219 23.01 -4.72 -1.18
C GLU A 219 24.07 -3.62 -1.03
N GLU A 220 24.96 -3.45 -2.01
CA GLU A 220 25.98 -2.38 -1.98
C GLU A 220 25.36 -0.98 -1.93
N VAL A 221 24.28 -0.74 -2.67
CA VAL A 221 23.54 0.55 -2.62
C VAL A 221 22.89 0.73 -1.24
N THR A 222 22.29 -0.32 -0.71
CA THR A 222 21.68 -0.32 0.64
C THR A 222 22.73 -0.01 1.71
N LEU A 223 23.90 -0.64 1.65
CA LEU A 223 25.03 -0.36 2.54
C LEU A 223 25.54 1.07 2.40
N ALA A 224 25.57 1.63 1.19
CA ALA A 224 25.96 3.02 0.97
C ALA A 224 24.97 4.02 1.61
N ILE A 225 23.67 3.74 1.56
CA ILE A 225 22.65 4.52 2.28
C ILE A 225 22.89 4.44 3.79
N ILE A 226 23.11 3.22 4.31
CA ILE A 226 23.38 2.99 5.73
C ILE A 226 24.63 3.76 6.17
N ASP A 227 25.77 3.60 5.48
CA ASP A 227 27.03 4.30 5.79
C ASP A 227 26.83 5.82 5.85
N THR A 228 26.05 6.34 4.91
CA THR A 228 25.76 7.77 4.80
C THR A 228 24.95 8.31 5.98
N LEU A 229 24.06 7.51 6.57
CA LEU A 229 23.04 7.99 7.50
C LEU A 229 23.19 7.48 8.94
N VAL A 230 23.76 6.29 9.16
CA VAL A 230 23.69 5.55 10.43
C VAL A 230 24.33 6.28 11.61
N LYS A 231 25.25 7.21 11.36
CA LYS A 231 25.87 8.04 12.41
C LYS A 231 24.89 8.98 13.10
N ASP A 232 23.94 9.53 12.35
CA ASP A 232 23.08 10.64 12.78
C ASP A 232 21.59 10.32 12.76
N THR A 233 21.20 9.24 12.07
CA THR A 233 19.82 8.84 11.84
C THR A 233 19.65 7.38 12.24
N LYS A 234 18.56 7.07 12.97
CA LYS A 234 18.19 5.69 13.26
C LYS A 234 17.81 5.01 11.95
N ILE A 235 18.36 3.82 11.68
CA ILE A 235 18.02 3.02 10.52
C ILE A 235 17.29 1.78 10.98
N ILE A 236 16.09 1.57 10.43
CA ILE A 236 15.29 0.37 10.66
C ILE A 236 15.46 -0.54 9.45
N ILE A 237 16.06 -1.70 9.69
CA ILE A 237 16.22 -2.77 8.70
C ILE A 237 15.07 -3.74 8.90
N SER A 238 14.13 -3.71 7.96
CA SER A 238 13.03 -4.64 7.88
C SER A 238 13.44 -5.88 7.11
N CYS A 239 13.16 -7.05 7.66
CA CYS A 239 13.53 -8.33 7.09
C CYS A 239 12.28 -9.19 6.88
N ALA A 240 12.21 -9.90 5.76
CA ALA A 240 11.05 -10.70 5.40
C ALA A 240 10.72 -11.79 6.43
N ASP A 241 11.76 -12.38 7.05
CA ASP A 241 11.64 -13.39 8.08
C ASP A 241 12.83 -13.35 9.06
N ASP A 242 12.81 -14.26 10.05
CA ASP A 242 13.88 -14.40 11.04
C ASP A 242 15.24 -14.78 10.42
N ALA A 243 15.25 -15.57 9.33
CA ALA A 243 16.49 -16.01 8.70
C ALA A 243 17.17 -14.85 7.97
N ILE A 244 16.41 -14.06 7.21
CA ILE A 244 16.90 -12.84 6.57
C ILE A 244 17.34 -11.81 7.61
N ARG A 245 16.63 -11.71 8.74
CA ARG A 245 17.05 -10.84 9.85
C ARG A 245 18.41 -11.25 10.40
N ASP A 246 18.63 -12.55 10.60
CA ASP A 246 19.88 -13.04 11.16
C ASP A 246 21.03 -12.88 10.14
N GLU A 247 20.77 -13.06 8.84
CA GLU A 247 21.70 -12.72 7.75
C GLU A 247 22.08 -11.23 7.77
N ALA A 248 21.08 -10.33 7.71
CA ALA A 248 21.29 -8.88 7.74
C ALA A 248 22.05 -8.43 9.00
N LYS A 249 21.71 -9.00 10.18
CA LYS A 249 22.40 -8.71 11.44
C LYS A 249 23.86 -9.11 11.39
N ASN A 250 24.17 -10.29 10.86
CA ASN A 250 25.56 -10.76 10.76
C ASN A 250 26.36 -9.83 9.85
N THR A 251 25.86 -9.58 8.63
CA THR A 251 26.51 -8.67 7.67
C THR A 251 26.74 -7.28 8.26
N LEU A 252 25.71 -6.68 8.87
CA LEU A 252 25.83 -5.32 9.41
C LEU A 252 26.66 -5.27 10.70
N THR A 253 26.66 -6.30 11.53
CA THR A 253 27.50 -6.32 12.75
C THR A 253 28.99 -6.38 12.40
N ASP A 254 29.35 -7.07 11.32
CA ASP A 254 30.73 -7.14 10.84
C ASP A 254 31.23 -5.77 10.32
N ILE A 255 30.37 -5.02 9.65
CA ILE A 255 30.71 -3.69 9.10
C ILE A 255 30.63 -2.59 10.18
N TYR A 256 29.64 -2.68 11.06
CA TYR A 256 29.23 -1.62 12.00
C TYR A 256 29.22 -2.13 13.45
N PRO A 257 30.37 -2.53 14.02
CA PRO A 257 30.41 -3.07 15.36
C PRO A 257 29.97 -2.02 16.39
N ASN A 258 28.93 -2.36 17.17
CA ASN A 258 28.37 -1.55 18.27
C ASN A 258 27.51 -0.33 17.89
N LEU A 259 26.90 -0.30 16.70
CA LEU A 259 26.02 0.81 16.31
C LEU A 259 24.60 0.64 16.86
N THR A 260 24.26 1.48 17.84
CA THR A 260 22.93 1.52 18.49
C THR A 260 21.82 2.11 17.63
N ASN A 261 22.18 2.73 16.50
CA ASN A 261 21.23 3.34 15.57
C ASN A 261 20.64 2.34 14.57
N LEU A 262 21.15 1.10 14.53
CA LEU A 262 20.58 0.01 13.72
C LEU A 262 19.51 -0.72 14.52
N VAL A 263 18.29 -0.76 14.00
CA VAL A 263 17.17 -1.52 14.54
C VAL A 263 16.76 -2.55 13.51
N PHE A 264 16.47 -3.76 13.97
CA PHE A 264 16.03 -4.86 13.11
C PHE A 264 14.63 -5.28 13.49
N GLU A 265 13.80 -5.49 12.48
CA GLU A 265 12.45 -6.00 12.64
C GLU A 265 12.13 -7.06 11.58
N VAL A 266 11.05 -7.80 11.84
CA VAL A 266 10.57 -8.84 10.92
C VAL A 266 9.16 -8.49 10.51
N ILE A 267 9.02 -8.11 9.24
CA ILE A 267 7.74 -7.88 8.58
C ILE A 267 7.83 -8.60 7.24
N PRO A 268 6.91 -9.54 6.94
CA PRO A 268 6.86 -10.21 5.65
C PRO A 268 6.84 -9.20 4.50
N SER A 269 7.75 -9.37 3.56
CA SER A 269 7.87 -8.59 2.32
C SER A 269 8.54 -9.48 1.27
N ILE A 270 8.33 -9.17 0.00
CA ILE A 270 8.94 -9.90 -1.13
C ILE A 270 9.92 -8.96 -1.84
N GLU A 271 9.46 -7.77 -2.16
CA GLU A 271 10.18 -6.69 -2.80
C GLU A 271 10.75 -5.70 -1.78
N ILE A 272 11.60 -4.79 -2.26
CA ILE A 272 12.33 -3.83 -1.42
C ILE A 272 11.72 -2.42 -1.42
N TRP A 273 10.61 -2.22 -2.13
CA TRP A 273 10.00 -0.92 -2.44
C TRP A 273 9.16 -0.36 -1.28
N VAL A 274 9.80 -0.21 -0.11
CA VAL A 274 9.13 0.22 1.13
C VAL A 274 8.52 1.62 1.03
N ARG A 275 8.92 2.45 0.06
CA ARG A 275 8.23 3.72 -0.20
C ARG A 275 6.77 3.52 -0.56
N ASP A 276 6.47 2.49 -1.35
CA ASP A 276 5.18 2.35 -2.01
C ASP A 276 4.16 1.66 -1.14
N MET A 277 4.58 0.60 -0.45
CA MET A 277 3.75 -0.21 0.47
C MET A 277 3.97 0.09 1.95
N GLY A 278 4.86 1.05 2.26
CA GLY A 278 5.26 1.36 3.62
C GLY A 278 4.26 2.21 4.40
N PRO A 279 4.49 2.34 5.71
CA PRO A 279 3.59 3.05 6.62
C PRO A 279 3.55 4.56 6.36
N ILE A 280 2.34 5.10 6.17
CA ILE A 280 2.12 6.54 6.04
C ILE A 280 1.72 7.13 7.38
N PHE A 281 2.67 7.79 8.03
CA PHE A 281 2.42 8.41 9.33
C PHE A 281 1.58 9.69 9.19
N VAL A 282 0.50 9.78 9.95
CA VAL A 282 -0.37 10.96 10.01
C VAL A 282 -0.58 11.42 11.45
N LYS A 283 -0.72 12.73 11.65
CA LYS A 283 -1.12 13.32 12.93
C LYS A 283 -2.64 13.31 13.04
N THR A 284 -3.16 12.95 14.21
CA THR A 284 -4.60 12.95 14.49
C THR A 284 -5.03 14.27 15.13
N GLU A 285 -6.31 14.64 15.00
CA GLU A 285 -6.85 15.82 15.69
C GLU A 285 -6.78 15.70 17.23
N SER A 286 -6.74 14.47 17.76
CA SER A 286 -6.52 14.20 19.18
C SER A 286 -5.08 14.41 19.65
N GLY A 287 -4.17 14.77 18.75
CA GLY A 287 -2.75 15.04 19.04
C GLY A 287 -1.84 13.81 19.01
N GLY A 288 -2.38 12.64 18.66
CA GLY A 288 -1.65 11.39 18.47
C GLY A 288 -1.16 11.19 17.03
N HIS A 289 -0.74 9.95 16.74
CA HIS A 289 -0.36 9.52 15.40
C HIS A 289 -1.14 8.26 15.02
N ALA A 290 -1.37 8.08 13.72
CA ALA A 290 -1.90 6.87 13.12
C ALA A 290 -1.12 6.53 11.85
N ILE A 291 -1.33 5.33 11.32
CA ILE A 291 -0.91 4.96 9.96
C ILE A 291 -2.12 5.02 9.04
N ALA A 292 -1.98 5.75 7.94
CA ALA A 292 -2.88 5.69 6.80
C ALA A 292 -2.43 4.55 5.88
N ASP A 293 -3.33 3.61 5.66
CA ASP A 293 -3.13 2.39 4.88
C ASP A 293 -3.98 2.47 3.61
N PHE A 294 -3.31 2.58 2.47
CA PHE A 294 -3.95 2.48 1.16
C PHE A 294 -3.70 1.09 0.60
N ASN A 295 -4.69 0.57 -0.12
CA ASN A 295 -4.58 -0.71 -0.78
C ASN A 295 -3.46 -0.71 -1.83
N PHE A 296 -2.96 -1.90 -2.18
CA PHE A 296 -1.85 -2.06 -3.11
C PHE A 296 -2.14 -3.17 -4.12
N ASN A 297 -1.74 -2.97 -5.38
CA ASN A 297 -1.98 -3.92 -6.46
C ASN A 297 -0.71 -4.23 -7.29
N SER A 298 0.47 -4.17 -6.68
CA SER A 298 1.76 -4.35 -7.38
C SER A 298 1.88 -3.39 -8.57
N TRP A 299 1.68 -2.10 -8.32
CA TRP A 299 1.72 -1.04 -9.34
C TRP A 299 0.83 -1.31 -10.57
N GLY A 300 -0.25 -2.09 -10.45
CA GLY A 300 -1.12 -2.47 -11.57
C GLY A 300 -0.65 -3.68 -12.40
N TYR A 301 0.47 -4.33 -12.03
CA TYR A 301 0.91 -5.58 -12.66
C TYR A 301 0.16 -6.82 -12.15
N ALA A 302 -0.50 -6.72 -10.99
CA ALA A 302 -1.27 -7.82 -10.41
C ALA A 302 -2.59 -7.34 -9.78
N ASP A 303 -3.48 -8.29 -9.50
CA ASP A 303 -4.67 -8.00 -8.69
C ASP A 303 -4.30 -8.00 -7.19
N THR A 304 -5.02 -7.21 -6.41
CA THR A 304 -5.07 -7.22 -4.93
C THR A 304 -5.25 -8.62 -4.31
N LEU A 305 -5.83 -9.57 -5.06
CA LEU A 305 -6.07 -10.94 -4.60
C LEU A 305 -4.85 -11.86 -4.73
N TYR A 306 -3.83 -11.46 -5.49
CA TYR A 306 -2.62 -12.25 -5.70
C TYR A 306 -1.82 -12.39 -4.40
N ALA A 307 -1.23 -13.56 -4.19
CA ALA A 307 -0.61 -13.90 -2.90
C ALA A 307 0.55 -12.96 -2.54
N ALA A 308 1.41 -12.63 -3.51
CA ALA A 308 2.51 -11.69 -3.31
C ALA A 308 2.00 -10.28 -2.98
N THR A 309 1.02 -9.79 -3.76
CA THR A 309 0.39 -8.48 -3.53
C THR A 309 -0.18 -8.34 -2.12
N LYS A 310 -0.84 -9.38 -1.59
CA LYS A 310 -1.37 -9.37 -0.22
C LYS A 310 -0.31 -9.32 0.87
N ILE A 311 0.87 -9.86 0.60
CA ILE A 311 1.98 -9.80 1.56
C ILE A 311 2.46 -8.35 1.64
N GLU A 312 2.68 -7.71 0.49
CA GLU A 312 3.13 -6.31 0.44
C GLU A 312 2.09 -5.33 0.96
N GLU A 313 0.82 -5.50 0.60
CA GLU A 313 -0.27 -4.64 1.08
C GLU A 313 -0.41 -4.68 2.61
N LYS A 314 0.08 -5.72 3.29
CA LYS A 314 0.00 -5.85 4.76
C LYS A 314 1.23 -5.30 5.48
N TYR A 315 2.20 -4.74 4.75
CA TYR A 315 3.47 -4.30 5.32
C TYR A 315 3.26 -3.19 6.37
N ASP A 316 2.46 -2.18 6.06
CA ASP A 316 2.17 -1.04 6.94
C ASP A 316 1.32 -1.41 8.17
N GLU A 317 0.38 -2.37 8.05
CA GLU A 317 -0.32 -2.97 9.19
C GLU A 317 0.66 -3.63 10.16
N GLY A 318 1.68 -4.31 9.62
CA GLY A 318 2.78 -4.88 10.39
C GLY A 318 3.50 -3.82 11.21
N VAL A 319 3.84 -2.69 10.60
CA VAL A 319 4.47 -1.56 11.29
C VAL A 319 3.53 -0.95 12.33
N ALA A 320 2.25 -0.75 12.01
CA ALA A 320 1.27 -0.19 12.94
C ALA A 320 1.14 -1.04 14.21
N LYS A 321 1.08 -2.36 14.04
CA LYS A 321 1.06 -3.33 15.14
C LYS A 321 2.33 -3.26 15.98
N MET A 322 3.50 -3.19 15.35
CA MET A 322 4.78 -3.10 16.06
C MET A 322 4.91 -1.82 16.88
N LEU A 323 4.46 -0.70 16.34
CA LEU A 323 4.50 0.60 17.02
C LEU A 323 3.33 0.81 17.99
N SER A 324 2.34 -0.09 17.99
CA SER A 324 1.10 0.04 18.76
C SER A 324 0.36 1.36 18.46
N ILE A 325 0.39 1.79 17.20
CA ILE A 325 -0.34 2.97 16.73
C ILE A 325 -1.56 2.56 15.91
N PRO A 326 -2.66 3.33 15.96
CA PRO A 326 -3.85 3.00 15.20
C PRO A 326 -3.65 3.01 13.70
N LEU A 327 -4.51 2.26 13.01
CA LEU A 327 -4.57 2.18 11.55
C LEU A 327 -5.86 2.84 11.03
N ILE A 328 -5.76 3.50 9.88
CA ILE A 328 -6.89 4.00 9.10
C ILE A 328 -6.72 3.45 7.69
N SER A 329 -7.60 2.55 7.26
CA SER A 329 -7.46 1.88 5.96
C SER A 329 -8.37 2.48 4.88
N SER A 330 -7.96 2.34 3.62
CA SER A 330 -8.68 2.76 2.41
C SER A 330 -8.69 1.64 1.37
N PRO A 331 -9.81 1.39 0.68
CA PRO A 331 -9.81 0.50 -0.48
C PRO A 331 -9.16 1.12 -1.73
N MET A 332 -8.91 2.44 -1.73
CA MET A 332 -8.27 3.15 -2.84
C MET A 332 -6.83 2.66 -2.96
N ILE A 333 -6.42 2.36 -4.18
CA ILE A 333 -5.05 1.94 -4.46
C ILE A 333 -4.23 3.18 -4.77
N SER A 334 -3.21 3.45 -3.97
CA SER A 334 -2.31 4.58 -4.22
C SER A 334 -0.98 4.26 -3.54
N GLU A 335 0.13 4.45 -4.24
CA GLU A 335 1.48 4.18 -3.75
C GLU A 335 2.17 5.44 -3.20
N GLY A 336 3.08 5.25 -2.24
CA GLY A 336 3.81 6.36 -1.62
C GLY A 336 4.70 7.15 -2.58
N GLY A 337 5.31 6.53 -3.58
CA GLY A 337 6.12 7.22 -4.58
C GLY A 337 5.30 8.13 -5.49
N ASN A 338 3.99 7.88 -5.64
CA ASN A 338 3.09 8.76 -6.37
C ASN A 338 2.49 9.90 -5.53
N ARG A 339 2.87 10.04 -4.26
CA ARG A 339 2.34 11.07 -3.36
C ARG A 339 3.43 11.95 -2.78
N GLU A 340 3.37 13.23 -3.08
CA GLU A 340 4.27 14.25 -2.55
C GLU A 340 3.52 15.32 -1.76
N VAL A 341 3.73 15.38 -0.45
CA VAL A 341 3.02 16.30 0.44
C VAL A 341 3.90 17.43 0.94
N ASN A 342 3.37 18.65 0.98
CA ASN A 342 4.07 19.82 1.50
C ASN A 342 3.91 20.00 3.03
N GLY A 343 3.23 19.06 3.71
CA GLY A 343 3.02 19.11 5.17
C GLY A 343 2.03 20.18 5.64
N LYS A 344 1.43 20.94 4.72
CA LYS A 344 0.46 22.01 4.96
C LYS A 344 -0.88 21.77 4.26
N GLY A 345 -1.14 20.53 3.86
CA GLY A 345 -2.42 20.13 3.25
C GLY A 345 -2.45 20.24 1.73
N THR A 346 -1.30 20.45 1.07
CA THR A 346 -1.17 20.28 -0.39
C THR A 346 -0.47 18.97 -0.73
N LEU A 347 -1.03 18.26 -1.71
CA LEU A 347 -0.53 17.02 -2.28
C LEU A 347 -0.28 17.21 -3.78
N MET A 348 0.85 16.73 -4.29
CA MET A 348 1.07 16.46 -5.71
C MET A 348 0.94 14.96 -5.97
N VAL A 349 0.24 14.61 -7.05
CA VAL A 349 0.14 13.24 -7.57
C VAL A 349 0.18 13.26 -9.10
N THR A 350 0.62 12.15 -9.71
CA THR A 350 0.44 11.93 -11.15
C THR A 350 -0.94 11.33 -11.42
N GLU A 351 -1.76 12.03 -12.20
CA GLU A 351 -3.13 11.62 -12.54
C GLU A 351 -3.17 10.30 -13.30
N LYS A 352 -2.24 10.10 -14.25
CA LYS A 352 -2.16 8.86 -15.04
C LYS A 352 -1.95 7.61 -14.17
N VAL A 353 -1.24 7.75 -13.05
CA VAL A 353 -1.04 6.67 -12.08
C VAL A 353 -2.34 6.44 -11.32
N GLU A 354 -2.87 7.45 -10.62
CA GLU A 354 -4.06 7.32 -9.76
C GLU A 354 -5.29 6.82 -10.54
N SER A 355 -5.51 7.36 -11.74
CA SER A 355 -6.62 6.96 -12.62
C SER A 355 -6.43 5.54 -13.17
N GLY A 356 -5.19 5.13 -13.42
CA GLY A 356 -4.85 3.78 -13.84
C GLY A 356 -5.05 2.75 -12.72
N ARG A 357 -4.81 3.13 -11.47
CA ARG A 357 -5.07 2.29 -10.29
C ARG A 357 -6.55 2.22 -9.94
N ASN A 358 -7.26 3.34 -10.05
CA ASN A 358 -8.65 3.50 -9.62
C ASN A 358 -9.57 3.92 -10.79
N PRO A 359 -9.74 3.09 -11.84
CA PRO A 359 -10.46 3.49 -13.06
C PRO A 359 -11.94 3.81 -12.86
N THR A 360 -12.51 3.50 -11.69
CA THR A 360 -13.90 3.79 -11.33
C THR A 360 -14.05 5.00 -10.40
N MET A 361 -12.96 5.63 -9.97
CA MET A 361 -12.99 6.81 -9.08
C MET A 361 -12.75 8.07 -9.89
N SER A 362 -13.53 9.12 -9.63
CA SER A 362 -13.24 10.45 -10.16
C SER A 362 -12.17 11.16 -9.34
N ARG A 363 -11.57 12.25 -9.86
CA ARG A 363 -10.68 13.12 -9.07
C ARG A 363 -11.32 13.56 -7.75
N ALA A 364 -12.62 13.92 -7.79
CA ALA A 364 -13.34 14.34 -6.60
C ALA A 364 -13.49 13.22 -5.56
N ASP A 365 -13.69 11.96 -5.99
CA ASP A 365 -13.75 10.82 -5.07
C ASP A 365 -12.38 10.56 -4.42
N MET A 366 -11.31 10.66 -5.21
CA MET A 366 -9.93 10.51 -4.72
C MET A 366 -9.54 11.66 -3.77
N GLU A 367 -9.93 12.90 -4.07
CA GLU A 367 -9.71 14.07 -3.21
C GLU A 367 -10.40 13.92 -1.85
N VAL A 368 -11.64 13.42 -1.80
CA VAL A 368 -12.35 13.11 -0.54
C VAL A 368 -11.58 12.06 0.27
N GLU A 369 -11.01 11.07 -0.40
CA GLU A 369 -10.25 10.02 0.27
C GLU A 369 -8.87 10.51 0.74
N PHE A 370 -8.18 11.33 -0.03
CA PHE A 370 -6.95 12.01 0.40
C PHE A 370 -7.21 12.96 1.59
N GLU A 371 -8.34 13.66 1.61
CA GLU A 371 -8.72 14.46 2.79
C GLU A 371 -8.91 13.57 4.02
N ARG A 372 -9.66 12.46 3.88
CA ARG A 372 -9.92 11.53 4.98
C ARG A 372 -8.66 10.86 5.52
N MET A 373 -7.79 10.43 4.63
CA MET A 373 -6.61 9.60 4.96
C MET A 373 -5.41 10.44 5.34
N LEU A 374 -5.24 11.61 4.74
CA LEU A 374 -4.00 12.39 4.82
C LEU A 374 -4.22 13.84 5.31
N GLY A 375 -5.47 14.28 5.50
CA GLY A 375 -5.78 15.67 5.87
C GLY A 375 -5.48 16.68 4.75
N ILE A 376 -5.46 16.23 3.51
CA ILE A 376 -5.18 17.04 2.32
C ILE A 376 -6.41 17.84 1.92
N LYS A 377 -6.21 19.11 1.57
CA LYS A 377 -7.28 20.05 1.17
C LYS A 377 -7.08 20.63 -0.23
N ASN A 378 -5.89 20.40 -0.79
CA ASN A 378 -5.49 20.93 -2.09
C ASN A 378 -4.70 19.84 -2.81
N VAL A 379 -5.18 19.40 -3.96
CA VAL A 379 -4.51 18.38 -4.79
C VAL A 379 -4.09 19.00 -6.10
N ILE A 380 -2.81 18.87 -6.42
CA ILE A 380 -2.22 19.26 -7.70
C ILE A 380 -2.06 17.98 -8.52
N TRP A 381 -2.86 17.89 -9.58
CA TRP A 381 -2.87 16.77 -10.51
C TRP A 381 -1.87 17.03 -11.64
N LEU A 382 -0.70 16.41 -11.57
CA LEU A 382 0.28 16.39 -12.66
C LEU A 382 -0.18 15.37 -13.71
N GLU A 383 0.03 15.64 -14.99
CA GLU A 383 -0.61 14.89 -16.07
C GLU A 383 0.04 13.50 -16.26
N GLU A 384 1.32 13.49 -16.62
CA GLU A 384 2.11 12.27 -16.82
C GLU A 384 3.52 12.41 -16.24
N GLY A 385 4.10 11.30 -15.77
CA GLY A 385 5.50 11.20 -15.38
C GLY A 385 6.45 10.93 -16.55
N LEU A 386 7.69 10.55 -16.23
CA LEU A 386 8.75 10.29 -17.21
C LEU A 386 8.41 9.09 -18.12
N VAL A 387 8.94 9.10 -19.34
CA VAL A 387 8.67 8.07 -20.36
C VAL A 387 9.24 6.71 -19.95
N GLU A 388 10.45 6.72 -19.41
CA GLU A 388 11.18 5.55 -18.94
C GLU A 388 10.58 4.91 -17.69
N ASP A 389 9.65 5.59 -17.01
CA ASP A 389 8.87 5.06 -15.87
C ASP A 389 7.44 4.66 -16.28
N THR A 390 7.11 4.67 -17.58
CA THR A 390 5.82 4.12 -18.06
C THR A 390 5.77 2.60 -17.91
N HIS A 391 4.57 2.05 -17.70
CA HIS A 391 4.37 0.62 -17.51
C HIS A 391 5.01 -0.23 -18.61
N THR A 392 5.77 -1.24 -18.19
CA THR A 392 6.52 -2.13 -19.10
C THR A 392 5.63 -2.91 -20.06
N PHE A 393 4.43 -3.29 -19.63
CA PHE A 393 3.50 -4.03 -20.48
C PHE A 393 2.88 -3.16 -21.60
N LEU A 394 3.15 -1.86 -21.67
CA LEU A 394 2.69 -1.01 -22.77
C LEU A 394 3.43 -1.26 -24.08
N GLY A 395 4.62 -1.87 -24.03
CA GLY A 395 5.46 -2.11 -25.20
C GLY A 395 6.84 -1.50 -25.04
N PRO A 396 7.78 -1.84 -25.93
CA PRO A 396 9.07 -1.20 -25.96
C PRO A 396 8.98 0.25 -26.48
N LEU A 397 9.94 1.06 -26.04
CA LEU A 397 10.12 2.45 -26.40
C LEU A 397 11.07 2.60 -27.59
N ASN A 398 10.80 3.60 -28.43
CA ASN A 398 11.70 3.98 -29.53
C ASN A 398 12.88 4.77 -28.98
N THR A 399 14.11 4.38 -29.33
CA THR A 399 15.33 5.09 -28.92
C THR A 399 16.01 5.79 -30.10
N ALA A 400 16.96 6.70 -29.80
CA ALA A 400 17.77 7.35 -30.83
C ALA A 400 18.70 6.36 -31.55
N GLU A 401 19.15 5.32 -30.84
CA GLU A 401 19.87 4.20 -31.44
C GLU A 401 18.90 3.35 -32.28
N LYS A 402 19.36 2.70 -33.35
CA LYS A 402 18.49 1.85 -34.19
C LYS A 402 18.05 0.62 -33.37
N GLY A 403 16.94 0.75 -32.65
CA GLY A 403 16.39 -0.31 -31.83
C GLY A 403 15.32 0.15 -30.84
N ASN A 404 14.61 -0.84 -30.34
CA ASN A 404 13.60 -0.74 -29.30
C ASN A 404 14.25 -1.02 -27.94
N ALA A 405 13.91 -0.25 -26.91
CA ALA A 405 14.32 -0.51 -25.53
C ALA A 405 13.09 -0.75 -24.66
N TYR A 406 13.15 -1.73 -23.77
CA TYR A 406 12.09 -1.97 -22.79
C TYR A 406 12.29 -1.07 -21.56
N THR A 407 11.23 -0.68 -20.88
CA THR A 407 11.38 -0.19 -19.51
C THR A 407 11.72 -1.38 -18.60
N VAL A 408 12.31 -1.09 -17.43
CA VAL A 408 12.33 -2.07 -16.32
C VAL A 408 10.95 -2.06 -15.63
N VAL A 409 10.69 -2.93 -14.66
CA VAL A 409 9.36 -3.02 -14.00
C VAL A 409 9.08 -1.71 -13.25
N THR A 410 8.28 -0.82 -13.83
CA THR A 410 8.16 0.60 -13.44
C THR A 410 6.77 0.96 -12.96
N THR A 411 6.59 2.19 -12.49
CA THR A 411 5.43 2.54 -11.67
C THR A 411 4.28 3.21 -12.43
N ASN A 412 4.47 3.49 -13.72
CA ASN A 412 3.62 4.27 -14.62
C ASN A 412 3.74 5.80 -14.47
N GLY A 413 4.86 6.29 -13.97
CA GLY A 413 5.16 7.73 -13.88
C GLY A 413 4.91 8.31 -12.49
N HIS A 414 5.46 7.70 -11.44
CA HIS A 414 5.39 8.23 -10.09
C HIS A 414 5.95 9.65 -10.00
N VAL A 415 5.34 10.46 -9.14
CA VAL A 415 5.72 11.88 -8.97
C VAL A 415 7.11 12.04 -8.36
N ASP A 416 7.55 11.11 -7.51
CA ASP A 416 8.88 11.17 -6.86
C ASP A 416 10.07 11.08 -7.83
N GLU A 417 9.82 10.60 -9.05
CA GLU A 417 10.79 10.60 -10.14
C GLU A 417 10.94 11.97 -10.84
N PHE A 418 9.99 12.91 -10.72
CA PHE A 418 10.05 14.14 -11.51
C PHE A 418 9.60 15.43 -10.83
N ALA A 419 8.93 15.39 -9.68
CA ALA A 419 8.61 16.57 -8.87
C ALA A 419 8.63 16.27 -7.36
N ARG A 420 9.31 17.09 -6.57
CA ARG A 420 9.43 16.90 -5.10
C ARG A 420 9.24 18.20 -4.34
N PHE A 421 8.52 18.17 -3.22
CA PHE A 421 8.55 19.29 -2.28
C PHE A 421 9.87 19.28 -1.50
N VAL A 422 10.53 20.43 -1.42
CA VAL A 422 11.78 20.59 -0.65
C VAL A 422 11.59 21.46 0.61
N ASN A 423 10.47 22.17 0.65
CA ASN A 423 9.86 22.80 1.82
C ASN A 423 8.35 22.98 1.51
N ASP A 424 7.63 23.75 2.32
CA ASP A 424 6.18 23.91 2.18
C ASP A 424 5.72 24.72 0.95
N SER A 425 6.66 25.41 0.28
CA SER A 425 6.37 26.40 -0.77
C SER A 425 7.30 26.30 -2.01
N THR A 426 8.29 25.42 -1.99
CA THR A 426 9.27 25.22 -3.07
C THR A 426 9.21 23.79 -3.59
N ILE A 427 9.13 23.66 -4.92
CA ILE A 427 9.11 22.38 -5.63
C ILE A 427 10.36 22.30 -6.50
N LEU A 428 11.06 21.17 -6.45
CA LEU A 428 12.01 20.80 -7.50
C LEU A 428 11.26 20.05 -8.60
N LEU A 429 11.45 20.45 -9.85
CA LEU A 429 10.90 19.80 -11.04
C LEU A 429 12.05 19.41 -11.97
N ALA A 430 12.03 18.19 -12.50
CA ALA A 430 13.03 17.74 -13.47
C ALA A 430 13.03 18.62 -14.74
N ALA A 431 14.18 18.69 -15.40
CA ALA A 431 14.36 19.42 -16.65
C ALA A 431 15.38 18.72 -17.54
N VAL A 432 14.96 18.43 -18.76
CA VAL A 432 15.84 17.91 -19.82
C VAL A 432 16.74 19.04 -20.31
N ASP A 433 18.02 18.73 -20.56
CA ASP A 433 18.91 19.68 -21.20
C ASP A 433 18.49 19.91 -22.65
N SER A 434 18.35 21.18 -23.05
CA SER A 434 17.94 21.53 -24.42
C SER A 434 18.84 20.94 -25.52
N THR A 435 20.08 20.59 -25.18
CA THR A 435 21.02 19.93 -26.11
C THR A 435 20.69 18.47 -26.38
N GLU A 436 19.82 17.84 -25.59
CA GLU A 436 19.46 16.42 -25.67
C GLU A 436 18.17 16.16 -26.45
N LEU A 437 17.47 17.20 -26.91
CA LEU A 437 16.15 17.08 -27.56
C LEU A 437 16.17 16.35 -28.92
N SER A 438 17.35 16.01 -29.44
CA SER A 438 17.46 15.08 -30.56
C SER A 438 17.06 13.64 -30.19
N ASP A 439 17.28 13.24 -28.93
CA ASP A 439 16.82 11.95 -28.41
C ASP A 439 15.28 11.96 -28.30
N PRO A 440 14.57 10.97 -28.90
CA PRO A 440 13.12 10.90 -28.81
C PRO A 440 12.59 10.79 -27.37
N LEU A 441 13.28 10.09 -26.48
CA LEU A 441 12.86 9.94 -25.08
C LEU A 441 13.04 11.26 -24.33
N ALA A 442 14.21 11.88 -24.46
CA ALA A 442 14.48 13.18 -23.84
C ALA A 442 13.51 14.27 -24.36
N ARG A 443 13.18 14.25 -25.65
CA ARG A 443 12.20 15.20 -26.24
C ARG A 443 10.79 15.01 -25.67
N GLU A 444 10.34 13.77 -25.51
CA GLU A 444 9.04 13.48 -24.92
C GLU A 444 9.02 13.82 -23.42
N ASN A 445 10.09 13.51 -22.68
CA ASN A 445 10.24 13.97 -21.29
C ASN A 445 10.20 15.49 -21.18
N HIS A 446 10.88 16.22 -22.07
CA HIS A 446 10.80 17.68 -22.10
C HIS A 446 9.35 18.15 -22.29
N HIS A 447 8.61 17.56 -23.22
CA HIS A 447 7.19 17.88 -23.43
C HIS A 447 6.34 17.67 -22.16
N ARG A 448 6.45 16.51 -21.52
CA ARG A 448 5.70 16.18 -20.29
C ARG A 448 6.09 17.07 -19.12
N LEU A 449 7.37 17.37 -18.95
CA LEU A 449 7.88 18.23 -17.88
C LEU A 449 7.44 19.68 -18.05
N GLU A 450 7.38 20.20 -19.27
CA GLU A 450 6.85 21.55 -19.51
C GLU A 450 5.33 21.63 -19.30
N LYS A 451 4.58 20.57 -19.62
CA LYS A 451 3.15 20.48 -19.27
C LYS A 451 2.93 20.50 -17.75
N ASN A 452 3.71 19.72 -17.02
CA ASN A 452 3.67 19.73 -15.55
C ASN A 452 4.16 21.07 -14.98
N PHE A 453 5.13 21.74 -15.61
CA PHE A 453 5.55 23.09 -15.21
C PHE A 453 4.44 24.12 -15.36
N GLU A 454 3.65 24.07 -16.45
CA GLU A 454 2.48 24.95 -16.65
C GLU A 454 1.47 24.76 -15.49
N ILE A 455 1.18 23.50 -15.13
CA ILE A 455 0.29 23.16 -14.00
C ILE A 455 0.85 23.70 -12.69
N LEU A 456 2.11 23.42 -12.39
CA LEU A 456 2.77 23.85 -11.15
C LEU A 456 2.85 25.37 -11.03
N SER A 457 3.18 26.06 -12.11
CA SER A 457 3.29 27.52 -12.15
C SER A 457 1.94 28.23 -11.99
N GLY A 458 0.84 27.56 -12.35
CA GLY A 458 -0.53 28.03 -12.12
C GLY A 458 -1.12 27.61 -10.77
N SER A 459 -0.49 26.67 -10.07
CA SER A 459 -0.99 26.10 -8.83
C SER A 459 -0.69 27.00 -7.63
N ARG A 460 -1.55 26.90 -6.62
CA ARG A 460 -1.45 27.67 -5.37
C ARG A 460 -1.46 26.76 -4.16
N ASP A 461 -0.79 27.19 -3.10
CA ASP A 461 -0.82 26.52 -1.81
C ASP A 461 -2.16 26.75 -1.07
N HIS A 462 -2.27 26.14 0.11
CA HIS A 462 -3.42 26.29 1.01
C HIS A 462 -3.78 27.73 1.42
N ASP A 463 -2.84 28.67 1.32
CA ASP A 463 -3.01 30.09 1.63
C ASP A 463 -3.24 30.95 0.37
N GLY A 464 -3.24 30.33 -0.82
CA GLY A 464 -3.43 30.99 -2.11
C GLY A 464 -2.14 31.55 -2.74
N ASN A 465 -0.96 31.26 -2.19
CA ASN A 465 0.32 31.71 -2.75
C ASN A 465 0.80 30.79 -3.86
N LEU A 466 1.57 31.33 -4.81
CA LEU A 466 2.22 30.52 -5.85
C LEU A 466 3.44 29.77 -5.27
N PHE A 467 3.70 28.58 -5.80
CA PHE A 467 4.90 27.83 -5.48
C PHE A 467 6.14 28.39 -6.20
N THR A 468 7.29 28.32 -5.53
CA THR A 468 8.59 28.52 -6.18
C THR A 468 9.01 27.23 -6.86
N ILE A 469 9.13 27.24 -8.19
CA ILE A 469 9.57 26.06 -8.95
C ILE A 469 11.04 26.20 -9.32
N LYS A 470 11.88 25.28 -8.82
CA LYS A 470 13.29 25.18 -9.19
C LYS A 470 13.49 23.98 -10.11
N ARG A 471 14.27 24.15 -11.19
CA ARG A 471 14.58 23.06 -12.10
C ARG A 471 15.80 22.29 -11.62
N LEU A 472 15.69 20.97 -11.57
CA LEU A 472 16.80 20.03 -11.39
C LEU A 472 17.05 19.35 -12.74
N PRO A 473 18.31 19.16 -13.21
CA PRO A 473 18.53 18.43 -14.44
C PRO A 473 17.95 17.02 -14.36
N LEU A 474 17.60 16.43 -15.49
CA LEU A 474 17.42 14.99 -15.65
C LEU A 474 18.75 14.38 -16.13
N PRO A 475 19.12 13.14 -15.74
CA PRO A 475 20.23 12.44 -16.38
C PRO A 475 20.00 12.28 -17.89
N SER A 476 21.09 12.28 -18.68
CA SER A 476 21.02 11.83 -20.07
C SER A 476 20.44 10.41 -20.12
N THR A 477 19.68 10.06 -21.16
CA THR A 477 19.11 8.72 -21.32
C THR A 477 20.17 7.63 -21.19
N ILE A 478 19.96 6.72 -20.24
CA ILE A 478 20.86 5.60 -19.96
C ILE A 478 20.24 4.32 -20.50
N LEU A 479 20.88 3.74 -21.51
CA LEU A 479 20.55 2.42 -22.04
C LEU A 479 21.52 1.38 -21.52
N THR A 480 21.02 0.20 -21.18
CA THR A 480 21.86 -0.94 -20.83
C THR A 480 21.26 -2.25 -21.32
N THR A 481 22.04 -3.31 -21.25
CA THR A 481 21.62 -4.65 -21.63
C THR A 481 21.13 -5.44 -20.42
N MET A 482 20.01 -6.15 -20.58
CA MET A 482 19.54 -7.21 -19.69
C MET A 482 19.63 -8.56 -20.40
N ASN A 483 20.04 -9.60 -19.70
CA ASN A 483 20.29 -10.93 -20.23
C ASN A 483 19.33 -11.97 -19.63
N PRO A 484 19.07 -13.10 -20.34
CA PRO A 484 18.43 -14.26 -19.73
C PRO A 484 19.08 -14.65 -18.39
N GLY A 485 18.26 -14.78 -17.34
CA GLY A 485 18.73 -15.05 -15.97
C GLY A 485 18.97 -13.80 -15.11
N ASP A 486 18.87 -12.59 -15.64
CA ASP A 486 18.67 -11.39 -14.83
C ASP A 486 17.21 -11.38 -14.31
N TYR A 487 17.00 -11.03 -13.04
CA TYR A 487 15.66 -11.07 -12.42
C TYR A 487 14.62 -10.28 -13.22
N VAL A 488 14.97 -9.05 -13.60
CA VAL A 488 14.07 -8.17 -14.36
C VAL A 488 13.82 -8.70 -15.76
N TYR A 489 14.83 -9.26 -16.44
CA TYR A 489 14.64 -9.91 -17.73
C TYR A 489 13.61 -11.04 -17.61
N ASP A 490 13.79 -11.92 -16.64
CA ASP A 490 12.95 -13.11 -16.47
C ASP A 490 11.51 -12.73 -16.10
N TYR A 491 11.30 -11.63 -15.37
CA TYR A 491 9.98 -11.07 -15.10
C TYR A 491 9.35 -10.44 -16.34
N VAL A 492 10.04 -9.51 -16.99
CA VAL A 492 9.54 -8.73 -18.14
C VAL A 492 9.21 -9.63 -19.33
N LYS A 493 9.90 -10.77 -19.47
CA LYS A 493 9.57 -11.84 -20.41
C LYS A 493 8.15 -12.40 -20.23
N THR A 494 7.61 -12.43 -19.00
CA THR A 494 6.31 -13.04 -18.70
C THR A 494 5.11 -12.13 -19.00
N LEU A 495 5.37 -10.86 -19.32
CA LEU A 495 4.32 -9.87 -19.53
C LEU A 495 3.61 -10.06 -20.87
N ASN A 496 2.32 -9.74 -20.87
CA ASN A 496 1.53 -9.60 -22.10
C ASN A 496 1.58 -8.14 -22.55
N TYR A 497 2.23 -7.87 -23.67
CA TYR A 497 2.39 -6.51 -24.20
C TYR A 497 1.14 -6.02 -24.93
N GLN A 498 0.64 -4.85 -24.53
CA GLN A 498 -0.62 -4.28 -25.04
C GLN A 498 -0.53 -3.77 -26.48
N ASP A 499 0.65 -3.34 -26.91
CA ASP A 499 0.91 -2.93 -28.30
C ASP A 499 1.04 -4.13 -29.27
N GLY A 500 0.98 -5.36 -28.75
CA GLY A 500 1.14 -6.59 -29.52
C GLY A 500 2.60 -6.95 -29.83
N SER A 501 3.57 -6.23 -29.26
CA SER A 501 4.98 -6.56 -29.39
C SER A 501 5.29 -7.95 -28.83
N LEU A 502 6.15 -8.68 -29.53
CA LEU A 502 6.67 -9.96 -29.06
C LEU A 502 7.95 -9.73 -28.26
N PHE A 503 8.06 -10.39 -27.12
CA PHE A 503 9.30 -10.38 -26.35
C PHE A 503 10.35 -11.28 -27.03
N PRO A 504 11.59 -10.81 -27.25
CA PRO A 504 12.64 -11.55 -27.97
C PRO A 504 13.30 -12.62 -27.09
N GLU A 505 12.51 -13.60 -26.63
CA GLU A 505 12.94 -14.63 -25.69
C GLU A 505 14.23 -15.36 -26.14
N GLY A 506 15.16 -15.51 -25.20
CA GLY A 506 16.45 -16.18 -25.39
C GLY A 506 17.57 -15.25 -25.86
N ASN A 507 17.27 -14.00 -26.19
CA ASN A 507 18.25 -12.99 -26.55
C ASN A 507 18.35 -11.92 -25.45
N SER A 508 19.51 -11.27 -25.36
CA SER A 508 19.61 -10.07 -24.54
C SER A 508 18.71 -8.95 -25.10
N ILE A 509 18.19 -8.11 -24.22
CA ILE A 509 17.39 -6.93 -24.57
C ILE A 509 18.10 -5.66 -24.14
N THR A 510 17.81 -4.57 -24.85
CA THR A 510 18.11 -3.22 -24.37
C THR A 510 16.99 -2.77 -23.44
N VAL A 511 17.36 -2.21 -22.29
CA VAL A 511 16.44 -1.52 -21.39
C VAL A 511 16.85 -0.07 -21.21
N VAL A 512 15.86 0.80 -20.98
CA VAL A 512 16.07 2.16 -20.49
C VAL A 512 15.99 2.17 -18.97
N VAL A 513 16.92 2.88 -18.32
CA VAL A 513 16.96 3.01 -16.87
C VAL A 513 16.09 4.19 -16.43
N PRO A 514 15.14 4.03 -15.48
CA PRO A 514 14.39 5.12 -14.86
C PRO A 514 15.30 5.88 -13.89
N ALA A 515 16.16 6.73 -14.46
CA ALA A 515 17.16 7.48 -13.73
C ALA A 515 16.68 8.92 -13.50
N SER A 516 16.57 9.34 -12.25
CA SER A 516 16.22 10.72 -11.89
C SER A 516 16.96 11.23 -10.67
N TYR A 517 17.49 12.45 -10.71
CA TYR A 517 18.06 13.06 -9.50
C TYR A 517 17.02 13.41 -8.43
N LEU A 518 15.71 13.30 -8.71
CA LEU A 518 14.62 13.59 -7.77
C LEU A 518 14.25 12.44 -6.84
N ASN A 519 14.67 11.20 -7.14
CA ASN A 519 14.48 10.06 -6.25
C ASN A 519 15.55 10.05 -5.12
N PHE A 520 15.78 11.21 -4.50
CA PHE A 520 16.71 11.44 -3.37
C PHE A 520 16.01 11.31 -2.01
N ILE A 521 16.80 11.06 -0.97
CA ILE A 521 16.33 10.92 0.42
C ILE A 521 16.58 12.22 1.18
N ILE A 522 15.55 12.73 1.86
CA ILE A 522 15.69 13.85 2.80
C ILE A 522 15.80 13.32 4.23
N THR A 523 16.83 13.75 4.96
CA THR A 523 16.93 13.55 6.41
C THR A 523 17.30 14.86 7.10
N ASN A 524 17.31 14.87 8.43
CA ASN A 524 17.56 16.07 9.23
C ASN A 524 18.90 16.76 8.88
N LYS A 525 19.96 15.97 8.65
CA LYS A 525 21.34 16.48 8.45
C LYS A 525 21.94 16.16 7.10
N VAL A 526 21.40 15.16 6.39
CA VAL A 526 22.00 14.64 5.15
C VAL A 526 20.92 14.52 4.08
N ILE A 527 21.25 14.97 2.87
CA ILE A 527 20.52 14.65 1.66
C ILE A 527 21.30 13.57 0.94
N VAL A 528 20.65 12.45 0.65
CA VAL A 528 21.24 11.35 -0.11
C VAL A 528 20.72 11.44 -1.53
N GLY A 529 21.49 12.07 -2.40
CA GLY A 529 21.20 12.18 -3.83
C GLY A 529 21.71 10.99 -4.63
N GLN A 530 21.28 10.91 -5.88
CA GLN A 530 21.67 9.87 -6.82
C GLN A 530 22.74 10.39 -7.78
N LYS A 531 23.65 9.53 -8.21
CA LYS A 531 24.56 9.79 -9.32
C LYS A 531 24.61 8.57 -10.24
N TYR A 532 25.03 8.78 -11.47
CA TYR A 532 24.97 7.75 -12.51
C TYR A 532 26.28 7.57 -13.28
N TRP A 533 27.15 8.58 -13.31
CA TRP A 533 28.38 8.48 -14.08
C TRP A 533 29.33 7.43 -13.48
N ARG A 534 29.78 6.52 -14.35
CA ARG A 534 30.82 5.53 -14.09
C ARG A 534 31.94 5.69 -15.12
N ASP A 535 33.12 5.16 -14.82
CA ASP A 535 34.25 5.15 -15.75
C ASP A 535 33.83 4.54 -17.10
N GLY A 536 34.04 5.29 -18.18
CA GLY A 536 33.65 4.89 -19.55
C GLY A 536 32.28 5.37 -20.00
N MET A 537 31.47 5.98 -19.12
CA MET A 537 30.21 6.63 -19.51
C MET A 537 30.44 8.02 -20.10
N PRO A 538 29.49 8.54 -20.92
CA PRO A 538 29.56 9.88 -21.46
C PRO A 538 29.78 10.95 -20.40
N GLU A 539 30.67 11.89 -20.70
CA GLU A 539 31.00 13.03 -19.83
C GLU A 539 29.78 13.90 -19.51
N SER A 540 28.77 13.94 -20.38
CA SER A 540 27.50 14.64 -20.12
C SER A 540 26.83 14.16 -18.84
N ILE A 541 26.86 12.86 -18.55
CA ILE A 541 26.28 12.28 -17.33
C ILE A 541 27.02 12.80 -16.09
N ARG A 542 28.36 12.86 -16.14
CA ARG A 542 29.18 13.41 -15.04
C ARG A 542 28.83 14.86 -14.75
N LEU A 543 28.65 15.66 -15.81
CA LEU A 543 28.28 17.07 -15.68
C LEU A 543 26.87 17.23 -15.10
N GLN A 544 25.92 16.36 -15.46
CA GLN A 544 24.59 16.37 -14.86
C GLN A 544 24.63 15.94 -13.38
N ASP A 545 25.43 14.93 -13.00
CA ASP A 545 25.62 14.53 -11.60
C ASP A 545 26.13 15.71 -10.75
N GLU A 546 27.13 16.43 -11.27
CA GLU A 546 27.74 17.59 -10.60
C GLU A 546 26.75 18.76 -10.46
N LYS A 547 25.97 19.03 -11.52
CA LYS A 547 24.93 20.07 -11.53
C LYS A 547 23.80 19.74 -10.56
N ALA A 548 23.32 18.50 -10.55
CA ALA A 548 22.30 18.04 -9.60
C ALA A 548 22.78 18.20 -8.16
N LYS A 549 24.01 17.75 -7.87
CA LYS A 549 24.63 17.92 -6.54
C LYS A 549 24.73 19.38 -6.12
N ALA A 550 25.10 20.29 -7.04
CA ALA A 550 25.21 21.72 -6.76
C ALA A 550 23.84 22.33 -6.40
N ILE A 551 22.78 21.98 -7.15
CA ILE A 551 21.42 22.45 -6.88
C ILE A 551 20.90 21.90 -5.55
N LEU A 552 21.12 20.62 -5.25
CA LEU A 552 20.73 20.04 -3.97
C LEU A 552 21.42 20.76 -2.79
N LYS A 553 22.69 21.16 -2.94
CA LYS A 553 23.39 21.96 -1.92
C LYS A 553 22.82 23.38 -1.77
N GLU A 554 22.38 23.99 -2.86
CA GLU A 554 21.74 25.31 -2.82
C GLU A 554 20.36 25.24 -2.14
N VAL A 555 19.59 24.18 -2.43
CA VAL A 555 18.26 23.97 -1.88
C VAL A 555 18.31 23.59 -0.39
N PHE A 556 19.32 22.82 0.01
CA PHE A 556 19.50 22.35 1.38
C PHE A 556 20.85 22.83 1.96
N PRO A 557 21.04 24.15 2.19
CA PRO A 557 22.35 24.71 2.57
C PRO A 557 22.86 24.19 3.92
N GLU A 558 21.95 23.84 4.83
CA GLU A 558 22.25 23.35 6.18
C GLU A 558 22.46 21.82 6.25
N ARG A 559 22.28 21.11 5.12
CA ARG A 559 22.39 19.64 5.07
C ARG A 559 23.57 19.23 4.21
N LYS A 560 24.30 18.20 4.65
CA LYS A 560 25.35 17.58 3.84
C LYS A 560 24.71 16.85 2.66
N VAL A 561 25.19 17.10 1.45
CA VAL A 561 24.77 16.34 0.25
C VAL A 561 25.77 15.25 -0.07
N VAL A 562 25.32 13.99 -0.09
CA VAL A 562 26.09 12.79 -0.50
C VAL A 562 25.41 12.18 -1.71
N MET A 563 26.17 11.88 -2.76
CA MET A 563 25.64 11.28 -4.00
C MET A 563 26.06 9.82 -4.08
N ILE A 564 25.09 8.91 -4.18
CA ILE A 564 25.29 7.45 -4.26
C ILE A 564 25.00 6.97 -5.69
N ASP A 565 25.81 6.03 -6.18
CA ASP A 565 25.50 5.33 -7.42
C ASP A 565 24.25 4.47 -7.23
N ALA A 566 23.16 4.88 -7.86
CA ALA A 566 21.85 4.25 -7.67
C ALA A 566 21.50 3.24 -8.76
N LEU A 567 22.33 3.12 -9.81
CA LEU A 567 22.03 2.27 -10.98
C LEU A 567 21.59 0.85 -10.62
N PRO A 568 22.19 0.13 -9.65
CA PRO A 568 21.72 -1.21 -9.26
C PRO A 568 20.25 -1.27 -8.82
N VAL A 569 19.77 -0.20 -8.15
CA VAL A 569 18.37 -0.07 -7.73
C VAL A 569 17.50 0.37 -8.90
N ASN A 570 17.95 1.35 -9.71
CA ASN A 570 17.21 1.82 -10.89
C ASN A 570 16.94 0.73 -11.91
N LEU A 571 17.83 -0.26 -12.01
CA LEU A 571 17.63 -1.44 -12.87
C LEU A 571 16.46 -2.33 -12.45
N GLY A 572 15.91 -2.12 -11.25
CA GLY A 572 14.71 -2.76 -10.75
C GLY A 572 13.40 -2.00 -10.99
N GLY A 573 13.46 -0.68 -11.27
CA GLY A 573 12.24 0.12 -11.45
C GLY A 573 12.18 1.47 -10.74
N GLY A 574 13.05 1.74 -9.76
CA GLY A 574 12.98 2.95 -8.94
C GLY A 574 14.33 3.37 -8.35
N GLY A 575 14.38 4.41 -7.52
CA GLY A 575 15.64 4.92 -6.97
C GLY A 575 15.79 4.79 -5.44
N LEU A 576 16.66 5.62 -4.87
CA LEU A 576 16.94 5.62 -3.42
C LEU A 576 15.72 6.01 -2.57
N HIS A 577 14.87 6.91 -3.06
CA HIS A 577 13.62 7.27 -2.41
C HIS A 577 12.62 6.11 -2.42
N CYS A 578 12.52 5.35 -3.53
CA CYS A 578 11.63 4.19 -3.66
C CYS A 578 11.94 3.06 -2.66
N ILE A 579 13.21 2.88 -2.30
CA ILE A 579 13.64 1.85 -1.33
C ILE A 579 13.74 2.37 0.10
N THR A 580 13.31 3.60 0.38
CA THR A 580 13.34 4.17 1.74
C THR A 580 12.01 4.75 2.18
N MET A 581 11.72 4.62 3.47
CA MET A 581 10.56 5.24 4.10
C MET A 581 10.98 6.04 5.34
N HIS A 582 10.57 7.30 5.41
CA HIS A 582 10.84 8.14 6.58
C HIS A 582 9.82 7.85 7.69
N GLN A 583 10.30 7.71 8.91
CA GLN A 583 9.48 7.70 10.10
C GLN A 583 9.65 9.04 10.82
N PRO A 584 8.60 9.88 10.93
CA PRO A 584 8.69 11.12 11.68
C PRO A 584 8.80 10.82 13.18
N LYS A 585 9.19 11.83 13.96
CA LYS A 585 9.21 11.68 15.42
C LYS A 585 7.81 11.52 16.00
N ILE A 586 7.52 10.34 16.51
CA ILE A 586 6.24 10.01 17.14
C ILE A 586 6.35 10.33 18.65
N LYS A 587 5.47 11.19 19.17
CA LYS A 587 5.37 11.40 20.62
C LYS A 587 4.77 10.14 21.24
N LYS A 588 5.53 9.48 22.14
CA LYS A 588 5.05 8.37 22.96
C LYS A 588 4.11 8.83 24.06
#